data_AF-A0A2D4XLH5-F1
#
_entry.id   AF-A0A2D4XLH5-F1
#
_cell.length_a   1.000
_cell.length_b   1.000
_cell.length_c   1.000
_cell.angle_alpha   90.00
_cell.angle_beta   90.00
_cell.angle_gamma   90.00
#
_symmetry.space_group_name_H-M   'P 1'
#
loop_
_entity.id
_entity.type
_entity.pdbx_description
1 polymer ?
#
loop_
_entity_poly.entity_id
_entity_poly.type
_entity_poly.pdbx_seq_one_letter_code
_entity_poly.pdbx_strand_id
1 'polypeptide(L)'
;MVDDIVAAQNNQFPYSEWEALVTYSEDCTAGLSDNKVATYSIHPNPAKNELFITAQNTTENLKIKIFNIEGKLLRAQSITLQDQKAIDVSQLLSGIYFLNIEDENGNTAVKKFIKQ
;
A
#
# COMPACT_ATOMS: atom_id res chain seq x y z
N MET A 1 -23.92 -19.98 38.29
CA MET A 1 -24.64 -20.80 39.30
C MET A 1 -23.91 -22.12 39.32
N VAL A 2 -23.18 -22.50 40.35
CA VAL A 2 -23.19 -22.26 41.80
C VAL A 2 -21.70 -22.19 42.25
N ASP A 3 -21.24 -21.79 43.42
CA ASP A 3 -21.78 -21.57 44.76
C ASP A 3 -20.62 -20.87 45.48
N ASP A 4 -20.83 -19.65 46.02
CA ASP A 4 -20.33 -19.21 47.33
C ASP A 4 -20.59 -17.70 47.47
N ILE A 5 -21.78 -17.36 47.98
CA ILE A 5 -22.19 -15.98 48.27
C ILE A 5 -21.63 -15.48 49.62
N VAL A 6 -20.72 -16.22 50.26
CA VAL A 6 -20.26 -15.95 51.63
C VAL A 6 -18.93 -15.17 51.66
N ALA A 7 -18.25 -14.96 50.53
CA ALA A 7 -17.04 -14.12 50.48
C ALA A 7 -17.33 -12.59 50.41
N ALA A 8 -18.59 -12.16 50.54
CA ALA A 8 -19.01 -10.78 50.26
C ALA A 8 -19.08 -9.85 51.50
N GLN A 9 -18.52 -10.20 52.66
CA GLN A 9 -18.72 -9.40 53.89
C GLN A 9 -17.50 -8.93 54.65
N ASN A 10 -16.28 -9.10 54.15
CA ASN A 10 -15.13 -8.37 54.72
C ASN A 10 -14.33 -7.75 53.59
N ASN A 11 -14.24 -6.43 53.61
CA ASN A 11 -13.55 -5.55 52.66
C ASN A 11 -12.03 -5.79 52.62
N GLN A 12 -11.59 -7.04 52.48
CA GLN A 12 -10.20 -7.46 52.39
C GLN A 12 -9.93 -7.90 50.95
N PHE A 13 -9.10 -7.11 50.29
CA PHE A 13 -8.52 -7.40 48.98
C PHE A 13 -7.60 -8.63 49.08
N PRO A 14 -7.81 -9.69 48.29
CA PRO A 14 -6.81 -10.75 48.17
C PRO A 14 -6.36 -10.79 46.72
N TYR A 15 -5.36 -9.99 46.36
CA TYR A 15 -4.34 -10.33 45.35
C TYR A 15 -3.36 -9.16 45.22
N SER A 16 -2.50 -9.00 46.22
CA SER A 16 -1.16 -8.50 46.00
C SER A 16 -0.37 -9.56 45.21
N GLU A 17 0.42 -9.11 44.23
CA GLU A 17 1.44 -9.88 43.49
C GLU A 17 1.05 -10.46 42.12
N TRP A 18 0.42 -9.65 41.26
CA TRP A 18 0.56 -9.84 39.81
C TRP A 18 1.13 -8.55 39.22
N GLU A 19 2.46 -8.45 39.17
CA GLU A 19 3.07 -7.49 38.25
C GLU A 19 2.77 -8.00 36.83
N ALA A 20 1.68 -7.49 36.25
CA ALA A 20 1.44 -7.62 34.83
C ALA A 20 2.54 -6.83 34.10
N LEU A 21 3.63 -7.50 33.76
CA LEU A 21 4.56 -7.02 32.74
C LEU A 21 3.77 -6.93 31.43
N VAL A 22 3.18 -5.76 31.18
CA VAL A 22 2.62 -5.43 29.88
C VAL A 22 3.80 -5.11 28.97
N THR A 23 4.38 -6.16 28.37
CA THR A 23 5.32 -5.97 27.28
C THR A 23 4.51 -5.56 26.05
N TYR A 24 4.43 -4.27 25.81
CA TYR A 24 3.91 -3.72 24.56
C TYR A 24 4.97 -4.00 23.49
N SER A 25 4.71 -4.96 22.61
CA SER A 25 5.52 -5.15 21.41
C SER A 25 4.98 -4.19 20.34
N GLU A 26 5.67 -3.08 20.12
CA GLU A 26 5.40 -2.16 18.98
C GLU A 26 6.18 -2.52 17.72
N ASP A 27 6.71 -3.74 17.63
CA ASP A 27 7.49 -4.12 16.46
C ASP A 27 6.75 -5.19 15.67
N CYS A 28 5.64 -4.77 15.07
CA CYS A 28 5.23 -5.35 13.80
C CYS A 28 6.18 -4.81 12.72
N THR A 29 7.43 -5.25 12.74
CA THR A 29 8.26 -5.14 11.55
C THR A 29 7.65 -6.15 10.57
N ALA A 30 6.74 -5.68 9.71
CA ALA A 30 6.35 -6.44 8.55
C ALA A 30 7.65 -6.73 7.80
N GLY A 31 8.15 -7.95 7.94
CA GLY A 31 9.43 -8.35 7.38
C GLY A 31 9.41 -8.01 5.89
N LEU A 32 10.24 -7.05 5.50
CA LEU A 32 10.54 -6.82 4.10
C LEU A 32 11.27 -8.09 3.67
N SER A 33 10.51 -9.06 3.16
CA SER A 33 11.09 -9.94 2.16
C SER A 33 11.68 -8.98 1.14
N ASP A 34 13.00 -9.00 0.99
CA ASP A 34 13.76 -8.29 -0.03
C ASP A 34 13.31 -8.86 -1.40
N ASN A 35 12.03 -8.66 -1.72
CA ASN A 35 11.52 -8.86 -3.03
C ASN A 35 12.14 -7.72 -3.80
N LYS A 36 12.90 -8.08 -4.83
CA LYS A 36 13.59 -7.14 -5.70
C LYS A 36 12.52 -6.42 -6.52
N VAL A 37 11.76 -5.54 -5.87
CA VAL A 37 10.66 -4.80 -6.46
C VAL A 37 11.29 -3.98 -7.58
N ALA A 38 10.91 -4.29 -8.81
CA ALA A 38 11.38 -3.55 -9.96
C ALA A 38 11.19 -2.04 -9.69
N THR A 39 12.29 -1.30 -9.78
CA THR A 39 12.30 0.11 -9.41
C THR A 39 11.77 0.93 -10.58
N TYR A 40 10.46 1.14 -10.59
CA TYR A 40 9.81 2.06 -11.53
C TYR A 40 9.84 3.49 -11.00
N SER A 41 10.13 4.44 -11.88
CA SER A 41 10.03 5.89 -11.63
C SER A 41 9.01 6.50 -12.58
N ILE A 42 8.29 7.52 -12.11
CA ILE A 42 7.28 8.20 -12.91
C ILE A 42 7.55 9.70 -12.98
N HIS A 43 7.34 10.30 -14.15
CA HIS A 43 7.53 11.74 -14.39
C HIS A 43 6.64 12.23 -15.54
N PRO A 44 6.28 13.51 -15.62
CA PRO A 44 6.41 14.50 -14.56
C PRO A 44 5.40 14.26 -13.44
N ASN A 45 5.74 14.69 -12.22
CA ASN A 45 4.80 14.80 -11.11
C ASN A 45 4.96 16.21 -10.52
N PRO A 46 3.98 17.12 -10.68
CA PRO A 46 2.63 16.91 -11.21
C PRO A 46 2.56 16.64 -12.72
N ALA A 47 1.63 15.78 -13.15
CA ALA A 47 1.35 15.44 -14.54
C ALA A 47 0.25 16.33 -15.13
N LYS A 48 0.36 16.69 -16.42
CA LYS A 48 -0.66 17.49 -17.14
C LYS A 48 -1.49 16.64 -18.10
N ASN A 49 -0.87 16.12 -19.15
CA ASN A 49 -1.56 15.31 -20.16
C ASN A 49 -1.01 13.90 -20.22
N GLU A 50 0.28 13.74 -19.95
CA GLU A 50 0.99 12.47 -20.08
C GLU A 50 1.83 12.22 -18.83
N LEU A 51 1.95 10.95 -18.47
CA LEU A 51 2.80 10.45 -17.41
C LEU A 51 3.72 9.37 -18.00
N PHE A 52 5.02 9.54 -17.83
CA PHE A 52 6.04 8.64 -18.32
C PHE A 52 6.51 7.69 -17.22
N ILE A 53 6.68 6.42 -17.58
CA ILE A 53 7.31 5.40 -16.73
C ILE A 53 8.75 5.16 -17.20
N THR A 54 9.67 5.11 -16.25
CA THR A 54 11.06 4.71 -16.46
C THR A 54 11.38 3.52 -15.55
N ALA A 55 12.07 2.52 -16.09
CA ALA A 55 12.53 1.33 -15.38
C ALA A 55 13.98 1.02 -15.75
N GLN A 56 14.65 0.22 -14.93
CA GLN A 56 16.01 -0.24 -15.24
C GLN A 56 16.01 -1.27 -16.39
N ASN A 57 14.98 -2.11 -16.48
CA ASN A 57 14.76 -3.02 -17.61
C ASN A 57 13.70 -2.46 -18.54
N THR A 58 14.06 -2.25 -19.81
CA THR A 58 13.18 -1.59 -20.80
C THR A 58 12.32 -2.54 -21.63
N THR A 59 12.44 -3.85 -21.40
CA THR A 59 11.79 -4.89 -22.23
C THR A 59 10.58 -5.54 -21.55
N GLU A 60 10.16 -5.03 -20.41
CA GLU A 60 9.06 -5.63 -19.63
C GLU A 60 7.68 -5.24 -20.19
N ASN A 61 6.79 -6.23 -20.30
CA ASN A 61 5.37 -5.97 -20.47
C ASN A 61 4.75 -5.64 -19.10
N LEU A 62 4.10 -4.49 -19.00
CA LEU A 62 3.53 -3.99 -17.75
C LEU A 62 2.02 -3.84 -17.88
N LYS A 63 1.28 -4.33 -16.89
CA LYS A 63 -0.13 -3.99 -16.71
C LYS A 63 -0.21 -2.77 -15.81
N ILE A 64 -0.73 -1.69 -16.37
CA ILE A 64 -0.89 -0.41 -15.71
C ILE A 64 -2.34 -0.23 -15.30
N LYS A 65 -2.58 0.09 -14.04
CA LYS A 65 -3.91 0.41 -13.50
C LYS A 65 -3.85 1.74 -12.75
N ILE A 66 -4.77 2.66 -13.05
CA ILE A 66 -4.89 3.96 -12.37
C ILE A 66 -6.10 3.94 -11.45
N PHE A 67 -5.89 4.32 -10.20
CA PHE A 67 -6.92 4.40 -9.17
C PHE A 67 -7.03 5.83 -8.63
N ASN A 68 -8.25 6.23 -8.25
CA ASN A 68 -8.46 7.45 -7.47
C ASN A 68 -8.22 7.23 -5.97
N ILE A 69 -8.39 8.27 -5.16
CA ILE A 69 -8.24 8.21 -3.69
C ILE A 69 -9.25 7.28 -2.99
N GLU A 70 -10.38 6.99 -3.63
CA GLU A 70 -11.41 6.08 -3.12
C GLU A 70 -11.13 4.63 -3.52
N GLY A 71 -10.02 4.35 -4.23
CA GLY A 71 -9.68 3.02 -4.72
C GLY A 71 -10.46 2.58 -5.97
N LYS A 72 -11.22 3.49 -6.60
CA LYS A 72 -11.93 3.20 -7.85
C LYS A 72 -10.94 3.11 -9.01
N LEU A 73 -11.00 2.00 -9.75
CA LEU A 73 -10.26 1.82 -10.99
C LEU A 73 -10.81 2.77 -12.07
N LEU A 74 -9.95 3.64 -12.60
CA LEU A 74 -10.30 4.59 -13.65
C LEU A 74 -9.79 4.18 -15.02
N ARG A 75 -8.61 3.56 -15.08
CA ARG A 75 -8.00 3.13 -16.35
C ARG A 75 -7.18 1.87 -16.10
N ALA A 76 -7.23 0.94 -17.05
CA ALA A 76 -6.37 -0.24 -17.07
C ALA A 76 -5.87 -0.44 -18.51
N GLN A 77 -4.57 -0.66 -18.68
CA GLN A 77 -3.96 -0.91 -19.98
C GLN A 77 -2.68 -1.74 -19.83
N SER A 78 -2.36 -2.54 -20.83
CA SER A 78 -1.06 -3.21 -20.92
C SER A 78 -0.15 -2.41 -21.84
N ILE A 79 1.10 -2.17 -21.44
CA ILE A 79 2.11 -1.48 -22.23
C ILE A 79 3.39 -2.30 -22.26
N THR A 80 4.17 -2.15 -23.32
CA THR A 80 5.55 -2.64 -23.38
C THR A 80 6.47 -1.43 -23.30
N LEU A 81 7.39 -1.40 -22.31
CA LEU A 81 8.25 -0.22 -22.10
C LEU A 81 9.17 0.11 -23.29
N GLN A 82 9.39 -0.84 -24.20
CA GLN A 82 10.12 -0.63 -25.44
C GLN A 82 9.35 0.29 -26.42
N ASP A 83 8.04 0.11 -26.52
CA ASP A 83 7.20 0.76 -27.53
C ASP A 83 6.46 1.97 -26.97
N GLN A 84 6.01 1.89 -25.71
CA GLN A 84 5.19 2.91 -25.09
C GLN A 84 5.61 3.15 -23.64
N LYS A 85 6.18 4.32 -23.38
CA LYS A 85 6.53 4.79 -22.03
C LYS A 85 5.56 5.83 -21.48
N ALA A 86 4.73 6.40 -22.35
CA ALA A 86 3.79 7.47 -22.02
C ALA A 86 2.39 6.90 -21.77
N ILE A 87 1.77 7.35 -20.68
CA ILE A 87 0.39 7.06 -20.31
C ILE A 87 -0.37 8.37 -20.40
N ASP A 88 -1.40 8.39 -21.24
CA ASP A 88 -2.32 9.50 -21.31
C ASP A 88 -3.16 9.59 -20.02
N VAL A 89 -3.08 10.75 -19.38
CA VAL A 89 -3.84 11.13 -18.18
C VAL A 89 -4.66 12.39 -18.41
N SER A 90 -4.78 12.84 -19.66
CA SER A 90 -5.49 14.07 -20.06
C SER A 90 -6.97 14.07 -19.65
N GLN A 91 -7.60 12.90 -19.66
CA GLN A 91 -9.01 12.72 -19.29
C GLN A 91 -9.25 12.71 -17.76
N LEU A 92 -8.19 12.72 -16.95
CA LEU A 92 -8.31 12.77 -15.49
C LEU A 92 -8.47 14.21 -15.01
N LEU A 93 -9.36 14.41 -14.04
CA LEU A 93 -9.49 15.68 -13.33
C LEU A 93 -8.25 15.96 -12.47
N SER A 94 -8.02 17.21 -12.11
CA SER A 94 -6.92 17.57 -11.20
C SER A 94 -7.15 16.93 -9.83
N GLY A 95 -6.11 16.28 -9.29
CA GLY A 95 -6.25 15.48 -8.07
C GLY A 95 -5.10 14.51 -7.83
N ILE A 96 -5.24 13.68 -6.80
CA ILE A 96 -4.26 12.65 -6.43
C ILE A 96 -4.71 11.30 -6.98
N TYR A 97 -3.76 10.58 -7.57
CA TYR A 97 -4.00 9.26 -8.16
C TYR A 97 -2.90 8.28 -7.79
N PHE A 98 -3.24 7.00 -7.85
CA PHE A 98 -2.34 5.89 -7.64
C PHE A 98 -2.19 5.08 -8.93
N LEU A 99 -0.96 4.96 -9.40
CA LEU A 99 -0.57 4.14 -10.53
C LEU A 99 -0.05 2.81 -9.99
N ASN A 100 -0.74 1.72 -10.28
CA ASN A 100 -0.30 0.36 -10.02
C ASN A 100 0.33 -0.19 -11.31
N ILE A 101 1.55 -0.70 -11.17
CA ILE A 101 2.37 -1.27 -12.22
C ILE A 101 2.60 -2.73 -11.84
N GLU A 102 2.12 -3.65 -12.66
CA GLU A 102 2.29 -5.09 -12.48
C GLU A 102 3.13 -5.64 -13.63
N ASP A 103 4.24 -6.31 -13.32
CA ASP A 103 5.11 -6.95 -14.32
C ASP A 103 4.61 -8.34 -14.73
N GLU A 104 5.30 -8.97 -15.69
CA GLU A 104 4.96 -10.33 -16.15
C GLU A 104 5.17 -11.41 -15.09
N ASN A 105 6.03 -11.15 -14.10
CA ASN A 105 6.31 -12.05 -12.98
C ASN A 105 5.30 -11.89 -11.84
N GLY A 106 4.34 -10.96 -11.95
CA GLY A 106 3.36 -10.64 -10.93
C GLY A 106 3.87 -9.70 -9.82
N ASN A 107 5.07 -9.14 -9.95
CA ASN A 107 5.54 -8.10 -9.04
C ASN A 107 4.73 -6.83 -9.26
N THR A 108 4.28 -6.23 -8.16
CA THR A 108 3.48 -5.00 -8.20
C THR A 108 4.22 -3.85 -7.55
N ALA A 109 4.14 -2.68 -8.18
CA ALA A 109 4.64 -1.42 -7.65
C ALA A 109 3.55 -0.36 -7.73
N VAL A 110 3.35 0.38 -6.63
CA VAL A 110 2.37 1.47 -6.57
C VAL A 110 3.09 2.81 -6.50
N LYS A 111 2.70 3.76 -7.34
CA LYS A 111 3.25 5.11 -7.39
C LYS A 111 2.14 6.15 -7.30
N LYS A 112 2.29 7.09 -6.38
CA LYS A 112 1.38 8.24 -6.25
C LYS A 112 1.82 9.36 -7.18
N PHE A 113 0.88 9.98 -7.89
CA PHE A 113 1.13 11.21 -8.64
C PHE A 113 -0.02 12.21 -8.50
N ILE A 114 0.28 13.46 -8.82
CA ILE A 114 -0.67 14.57 -8.79
C ILE A 114 -0.97 14.96 -10.23
N LYS A 115 -2.26 15.03 -10.60
CA LYS A 115 -2.75 15.56 -11.86
C LYS A 115 -3.09 17.05 -11.69
N GLN A 116 -2.65 17.88 -12.63
CA GLN A 116 -3.00 19.30 -12.73
C GLN A 116 -3.90 19.56 -13.93
#